data_AF-W6AJH4-F1
#
_entry.id   AF-W6AJH4-F1
#
_cell.length_a   1.000
_cell.length_b   1.000
_cell.length_c   1.000
_cell.angle_alpha   90.00
_cell.angle_beta   90.00
_cell.angle_gamma   90.00
#
_symmetry.space_group_name_H-M   'P 1'
#
loop_
_entity.id
_entity.type
_entity.pdbx_description
1 polymer ?
#
loop_
_entity_poly.entity_id
_entity_poly.type
_entity_poly.pdbx_seq_one_letter_code
_entity_poly.pdbx_strand_id
1 'polypeptide(L)'
;MSKTKKSLKEYKNFLSQYRKINWFNLFFFIFDLIIFILVFAGFLTTICLNELSQKEEKIVSYIVLGLSFYILIKFTVTNFFYSNIYFLKLNIYKKSIEIDSIEIEKNEKIDFVPFWFLVILITINIISTIIINFQADTVFENQPVISACISTMASVLLIPSFSAILNKITEVKKPVVNNYTNLLKQQFVSFKDLFKSCKPGENFEFVYFSDLTLQSKRGIFIIDSTKKNKKINDFNHEIIEIYCKIWAKYYDFLMLTKNQNIKSRSAYSLEREFDKIFINFLEW
;
A
#
# COMPACT_ATOMS: atom_id res chain seq x y z
N MET A 1 31.50 2.08 10.35
CA MET A 1 30.03 1.90 10.28
C MET A 1 29.58 1.21 11.56
N SER A 2 28.68 1.77 12.38
CA SER A 2 28.35 1.20 13.70
C SER A 2 27.73 -0.20 13.59
N LYS A 3 28.00 -1.11 14.54
CA LYS A 3 27.46 -2.49 14.58
C LYS A 3 25.94 -2.52 14.36
N THR A 4 25.22 -1.52 14.89
CA THR A 4 23.77 -1.32 14.75
C THR A 4 23.31 -1.05 13.31
N LYS A 5 24.08 -0.31 12.51
CA LYS A 5 23.75 -0.09 11.09
C LYS A 5 23.93 -1.37 10.27
N LYS A 6 24.91 -2.21 10.65
CA LYS A 6 25.15 -3.51 9.99
C LYS A 6 24.02 -4.48 10.28
N SER A 7 23.57 -4.59 11.53
CA SER A 7 22.44 -5.45 11.92
C SER A 7 21.11 -5.03 11.28
N LEU A 8 20.79 -3.73 11.25
CA LEU A 8 19.56 -3.25 10.57
C LEU A 8 19.55 -3.55 9.07
N LYS A 9 20.73 -3.59 8.42
CA LYS A 9 20.86 -3.94 7.00
C LYS A 9 20.49 -5.41 6.75
N GLU A 10 20.80 -6.31 7.67
CA GLU A 10 20.46 -7.73 7.56
C GLU A 10 18.94 -7.95 7.54
N TYR A 11 18.20 -7.31 8.45
CA TYR A 11 16.74 -7.40 8.46
C TYR A 11 16.11 -6.74 7.22
N LYS A 12 16.69 -5.63 6.74
CA LYS A 12 16.26 -5.01 5.48
C LYS A 12 16.47 -5.95 4.29
N ASN A 13 17.61 -6.63 4.24
CA ASN A 13 17.90 -7.62 3.18
C ASN A 13 16.95 -8.80 3.26
N PHE A 14 16.64 -9.30 4.46
CA PHE A 14 15.65 -10.36 4.64
C PHE A 14 14.27 -9.96 4.10
N LEU A 15 13.75 -8.80 4.51
CA LEU A 15 12.45 -8.29 4.01
C LEU A 15 12.47 -8.00 2.50
N SER A 16 13.62 -7.63 1.93
CA SER A 16 13.74 -7.34 0.49
C SER A 16 13.39 -8.54 -0.40
N GLN A 17 13.55 -9.77 0.09
CA GLN A 17 13.20 -10.99 -0.65
C GLN A 17 11.68 -11.10 -0.89
N TYR A 18 10.88 -10.53 0.00
CA TYR A 18 9.42 -10.50 -0.11
C TYR A 18 8.92 -9.27 -0.87
N ARG A 19 9.74 -8.22 -1.03
CA ARG A 19 9.34 -7.02 -1.77
C ARG A 19 9.42 -7.26 -3.26
N LYS A 20 8.27 -7.21 -3.93
CA LYS A 20 8.18 -7.23 -5.39
C LYS A 20 7.67 -5.89 -5.90
N ILE A 21 8.29 -5.42 -6.97
CA ILE A 21 7.85 -4.22 -7.68
C ILE A 21 7.01 -4.66 -8.89
N ASN A 22 5.78 -4.17 -8.97
CA ASN A 22 5.00 -4.21 -10.20
C ASN A 22 5.47 -3.08 -11.12
N TRP A 23 6.39 -3.42 -12.02
CA TRP A 23 6.98 -2.48 -12.98
C TRP A 23 5.96 -1.79 -13.88
N PHE A 24 4.87 -2.49 -14.23
CA PHE A 24 3.80 -1.92 -15.05
C PHE A 24 3.13 -0.74 -14.31
N ASN A 25 2.72 -0.96 -13.07
CA ASN A 25 2.12 0.10 -12.23
C ASN A 25 3.11 1.24 -11.96
N LEU A 26 4.40 0.94 -11.79
CA LEU A 26 5.44 1.95 -11.61
C LEU A 26 5.57 2.83 -12.86
N PHE A 27 5.57 2.21 -14.04
CA PHE A 27 5.65 2.92 -15.31
C PHE A 27 4.47 3.88 -15.51
N PHE A 28 3.23 3.42 -15.27
CA PHE A 28 2.05 4.30 -15.35
C PHE A 28 2.15 5.46 -14.36
N PHE A 29 2.61 5.20 -13.14
CA PHE A 29 2.79 6.26 -12.15
C PHE A 29 3.84 7.29 -12.58
N ILE A 30 4.98 6.86 -13.13
CA ILE A 30 6.01 7.78 -13.65
C ILE A 30 5.46 8.59 -14.82
N PHE A 31 4.72 7.95 -15.73
CA PHE A 31 4.07 8.62 -16.84
C PHE A 31 3.10 9.71 -16.36
N ASP A 32 2.29 9.41 -15.33
CA ASP A 32 1.38 10.39 -14.72
C ASP A 32 2.12 11.56 -14.07
N LEU A 33 3.27 11.30 -13.43
CA LEU A 33 4.12 12.37 -12.89
C LEU A 33 4.69 13.26 -13.99
N ILE A 34 5.08 12.70 -15.13
CA ILE A 34 5.56 13.47 -16.28
C ILE A 34 4.43 14.36 -16.82
N ILE A 35 3.22 13.83 -16.99
CA ILE A 35 2.07 14.64 -17.43
C ILE A 35 1.81 15.76 -16.41
N PHE A 36 1.85 15.47 -15.12
CA PHE A 36 1.66 16.49 -14.09
C PHE A 36 2.72 17.59 -14.14
N ILE A 37 4.00 17.24 -14.34
CA ILE A 37 5.09 18.21 -14.51
C ILE A 37 4.86 19.08 -15.75
N LEU A 38 4.43 18.48 -16.87
CA LEU A 38 4.13 19.23 -18.09
C LEU A 38 2.94 20.18 -17.90
N VAL A 39 1.88 19.73 -17.22
CA VAL A 39 0.73 20.57 -16.84
C VAL A 39 1.17 21.73 -15.96
N PHE A 40 1.99 21.46 -14.95
CA PHE A 40 2.48 22.48 -14.02
C PHE A 40 3.40 23.48 -14.72
N ALA A 41 4.29 23.03 -15.61
CA ALA A 41 5.11 23.88 -16.43
C ALA A 41 4.26 24.73 -17.38
N GLY A 42 3.26 24.14 -18.05
CA GLY A 42 2.31 24.85 -18.89
C GLY A 42 1.55 25.95 -18.13
N PHE A 43 1.08 25.62 -16.92
CA PHE A 43 0.45 26.60 -16.03
C PHE A 43 1.39 27.75 -15.64
N LEU A 44 2.65 27.45 -15.30
CA LEU A 44 3.64 28.50 -15.02
C LEU A 44 3.94 29.35 -16.25
N THR A 45 4.01 28.76 -17.45
CA THR A 45 4.22 29.53 -18.68
C THR A 45 3.06 30.49 -18.94
N THR A 46 1.81 30.08 -18.69
CA THR A 46 0.65 30.98 -18.84
C THR A 46 0.62 32.12 -17.83
N ILE A 47 1.24 31.95 -16.65
CA ILE A 47 1.26 33.01 -15.61
C ILE A 47 2.48 33.93 -15.73
N CYS A 48 3.65 33.38 -16.06
CA CYS A 48 4.92 34.11 -15.97
C CYS A 48 5.39 34.70 -17.30
N LEU A 49 4.97 34.16 -18.45
CA LEU A 49 5.42 34.63 -19.76
C LEU A 49 4.38 35.57 -20.36
N ASN A 50 4.56 36.87 -20.12
CA ASN A 50 3.77 37.95 -20.73
C ASN A 50 3.98 38.12 -22.25
N GLU A 51 4.84 37.31 -22.87
CA GLU A 51 5.20 37.42 -24.29
C GLU A 51 4.40 36.47 -25.21
N LEU A 52 3.50 35.65 -24.66
CA LEU A 52 2.67 34.77 -25.47
C LEU A 52 1.61 35.57 -26.23
N SER A 53 1.41 35.24 -27.51
CA SER A 53 0.26 35.73 -28.26
C SER A 53 -1.04 35.25 -27.60
N GLN A 54 -2.09 36.10 -27.57
CA GLN A 54 -3.40 35.75 -27.01
C GLN A 54 -3.97 34.43 -27.57
N LYS A 55 -3.60 34.05 -28.80
CA LYS A 55 -4.05 32.80 -29.42
C LYS A 55 -3.27 31.59 -28.87
N GLU A 56 -1.97 31.73 -28.64
CA GLU A 56 -1.10 30.68 -28.11
C GLU A 56 -1.40 30.42 -26.64
N GLU A 57 -1.58 31.48 -25.86
CA GLU A 57 -1.97 31.42 -24.46
C GLU A 57 -3.29 30.64 -24.27
N LYS A 58 -4.30 30.91 -25.09
CA LYS A 58 -5.58 30.17 -25.06
C LYS A 58 -5.39 28.69 -25.38
N ILE A 59 -4.59 28.34 -26.39
CA ILE A 59 -4.34 26.94 -26.76
C ILE A 59 -3.64 26.20 -25.62
N VAL A 60 -2.59 26.80 -25.05
CA VAL A 60 -1.87 26.22 -23.91
C VAL A 60 -2.82 26.04 -22.72
N SER A 61 -3.65 27.03 -22.43
CA SER A 61 -4.62 26.99 -21.34
C SER A 61 -5.66 25.88 -21.50
N TYR A 62 -6.19 25.65 -22.72
CA TYR A 62 -7.08 24.52 -23.00
C TYR A 62 -6.38 23.17 -22.83
N ILE A 63 -5.14 23.04 -23.28
CA ILE A 63 -4.34 21.81 -23.11
C ILE A 63 -4.08 21.54 -21.62
N VAL A 64 -3.66 22.57 -20.88
CA VAL A 64 -3.41 22.51 -19.43
C VAL A 64 -4.69 22.12 -18.68
N LEU A 65 -5.84 22.72 -19.02
CA LEU A 65 -7.12 22.42 -18.41
C LEU A 65 -7.56 20.97 -18.69
N GLY A 66 -7.48 20.53 -19.95
CA GLY A 66 -7.83 19.16 -20.33
C GLY A 66 -6.96 18.08 -19.66
N LEU A 67 -5.64 18.28 -19.66
CA LEU A 67 -4.70 17.35 -19.00
C LEU A 67 -4.82 17.36 -17.48
N SER A 68 -5.10 18.52 -16.87
CA SER A 68 -5.37 18.60 -15.43
C SER A 68 -6.63 17.83 -15.05
N PHE A 69 -7.67 17.92 -15.87
CA PHE A 69 -8.92 17.18 -15.68
C PHE A 69 -8.72 15.67 -15.85
N TYR A 70 -7.93 15.26 -16.85
CA TYR A 70 -7.51 13.86 -17.03
C TYR A 70 -6.81 13.32 -15.78
N ILE A 71 -5.83 14.06 -15.24
CA ILE A 71 -5.11 13.70 -14.01
C ILE A 71 -6.09 13.54 -12.86
N LEU A 72 -7.00 14.51 -12.66
CA LEU A 72 -7.96 14.51 -11.56
C LEU A 72 -8.94 13.33 -11.64
N ILE A 73 -9.52 13.06 -12.81
CA ILE A 73 -10.40 11.91 -13.03
C ILE A 73 -9.63 10.61 -12.78
N LYS A 74 -8.48 10.45 -13.43
CA LYS A 74 -7.68 9.23 -13.31
C LYS A 74 -7.35 8.95 -11.86
N PHE A 75 -6.84 9.93 -11.11
CA PHE A 75 -6.50 9.73 -9.71
C PHE A 75 -7.72 9.50 -8.83
N THR A 76 -8.86 10.13 -9.12
CA THR A 76 -10.12 9.88 -8.39
C THR A 76 -10.59 8.45 -8.59
N VAL A 77 -10.68 7.98 -9.83
CA VAL A 77 -11.04 6.60 -10.18
C VAL A 77 -10.05 5.62 -9.56
N THR A 78 -8.76 5.88 -9.75
CA THR A 78 -7.66 5.08 -9.23
C THR A 78 -7.76 4.97 -7.69
N ASN A 79 -8.02 6.07 -6.98
CA ASN A 79 -8.23 6.06 -5.54
C ASN A 79 -9.46 5.27 -5.09
N PHE A 80 -10.55 5.31 -5.86
CA PHE A 80 -11.80 4.57 -5.63
C PHE A 80 -11.70 3.07 -5.88
N PHE A 81 -10.86 2.61 -6.81
CA PHE A 81 -10.79 1.19 -7.18
C PHE A 81 -9.65 0.40 -6.48
N TYR A 82 -9.07 0.96 -5.42
CA TYR A 82 -8.22 0.40 -4.33
C TYR A 82 -7.06 -0.60 -4.65
N SER A 83 -7.12 -1.50 -5.64
CA SER A 83 -6.27 -2.70 -5.72
C SER A 83 -5.10 -2.67 -6.70
N ASN A 84 -5.13 -1.78 -7.71
CA ASN A 84 -4.20 -1.87 -8.85
C ASN A 84 -3.20 -0.72 -9.02
N ILE A 85 -3.14 0.21 -8.07
CA ILE A 85 -2.31 1.43 -8.21
C ILE A 85 -0.89 1.20 -7.70
N TYR A 86 -0.76 0.38 -6.66
CA TYR A 86 0.49 0.30 -5.91
C TYR A 86 1.48 -0.58 -6.66
N PHE A 87 2.69 -0.03 -6.82
CA PHE A 87 3.79 -0.73 -7.47
C PHE A 87 4.63 -1.53 -6.48
N LEU A 88 4.56 -1.27 -5.17
CA LEU A 88 5.25 -2.08 -4.16
C LEU A 88 4.28 -3.08 -3.52
N LYS A 89 4.63 -4.36 -3.58
CA LYS A 89 3.87 -5.45 -2.94
C LYS A 89 4.81 -6.30 -2.09
N LEU A 90 4.34 -6.76 -0.94
CA LEU A 90 4.98 -7.80 -0.15
C LEU A 90 4.36 -9.13 -0.54
N ASN A 91 5.09 -9.93 -1.29
CA ASN A 91 4.68 -11.25 -1.74
C ASN A 91 5.26 -12.30 -0.78
N ILE A 92 4.46 -12.71 0.20
CA ILE A 92 4.91 -13.61 1.28
C ILE A 92 5.22 -14.99 0.70
N TYR A 93 4.30 -15.53 -0.11
CA TYR A 93 4.51 -16.78 -0.83
C TYR A 93 3.75 -16.79 -2.15
N LYS A 94 4.27 -17.55 -3.11
CA LYS A 94 3.60 -17.94 -4.35
C LYS A 94 3.93 -19.41 -4.56
N LYS A 95 2.96 -20.30 -4.36
CA LYS A 95 3.14 -21.74 -4.48
C LYS A 95 1.97 -22.34 -5.22
N SER A 96 2.21 -23.37 -6.02
CA SER A 96 1.16 -24.20 -6.61
C SER A 96 1.27 -25.63 -6.12
N ILE A 97 0.14 -26.31 -6.13
CA ILE A 97 0.03 -27.74 -5.84
C ILE A 97 -0.91 -28.36 -6.87
N GLU A 98 -0.54 -29.52 -7.39
CA GLU A 98 -1.38 -30.29 -8.30
C GLU A 98 -2.14 -31.37 -7.52
N ILE A 99 -3.47 -31.30 -7.55
CA ILE A 99 -4.39 -32.25 -6.93
C ILE A 99 -5.29 -32.79 -8.02
N ASP A 100 -5.24 -34.10 -8.27
CA ASP A 100 -6.10 -34.79 -9.24
C ASP A 100 -6.15 -34.07 -10.60
N SER A 101 -4.98 -33.74 -11.17
CA SER A 101 -4.79 -33.00 -12.43
C SER A 101 -5.30 -31.54 -12.46
N ILE A 102 -5.64 -30.98 -11.29
CA ILE A 102 -5.96 -29.56 -11.11
C ILE A 102 -4.80 -28.88 -10.41
N GLU A 103 -4.18 -27.90 -11.06
CA GLU A 103 -3.17 -27.03 -10.44
C GLU A 103 -3.87 -25.91 -9.64
N ILE A 104 -3.67 -25.91 -8.32
CA ILE A 104 -4.14 -24.87 -7.41
C ILE A 104 -2.97 -23.95 -7.09
N GLU A 105 -3.02 -22.70 -7.58
CA GLU A 105 -2.07 -21.66 -7.21
C GLU A 105 -2.56 -20.87 -5.99
N LYS A 106 -1.74 -20.80 -4.94
CA LYS A 106 -1.95 -19.93 -3.78
C LYS A 106 -0.87 -18.86 -3.69
N ASN A 107 -1.33 -17.64 -3.45
CA ASN A 107 -0.51 -16.45 -3.56
C ASN A 107 -0.95 -15.42 -2.53
N GLU A 108 -0.08 -15.12 -1.56
CA GLU A 108 -0.36 -14.11 -0.55
C GLU A 108 0.44 -12.85 -0.84
N LYS A 109 -0.30 -11.79 -1.20
CA LYS A 109 0.24 -10.49 -1.56
C LYS A 109 -0.38 -9.42 -0.69
N ILE A 110 0.48 -8.65 -0.03
CA ILE A 110 0.08 -7.48 0.74
C ILE A 110 0.50 -6.25 -0.07
N ASP A 111 -0.47 -5.41 -0.42
CA ASP A 111 -0.17 -4.14 -1.06
C ASP A 111 0.57 -3.23 -0.06
N PHE A 112 1.82 -2.92 -0.39
CA PHE A 112 2.63 -2.03 0.44
C PHE A 112 2.45 -0.61 -0.06
N VAL A 113 1.64 0.16 0.65
CA VAL A 113 1.47 1.59 0.39
C VAL A 113 2.48 2.39 1.21
N PRO A 114 3.48 3.04 0.59
CA PRO A 114 4.36 3.95 1.30
C PRO A 114 3.59 5.23 1.64
N PHE A 115 3.82 5.80 2.83
CA PHE A 115 3.15 7.05 3.21
C PHE A 115 3.47 8.22 2.27
N TRP A 116 4.72 8.31 1.81
CA TRP A 116 5.15 9.37 0.87
C TRP A 116 4.36 9.31 -0.45
N PHE A 117 3.97 8.12 -0.90
CA PHE A 117 3.18 7.95 -2.12
C PHE A 117 1.79 8.57 -1.96
N LEU A 118 1.12 8.33 -0.83
CA LEU A 118 -0.17 8.96 -0.52
C LEU A 118 -0.07 10.48 -0.44
N VAL A 119 1.01 11.00 0.15
CA VAL A 119 1.24 12.44 0.23
C VAL A 119 1.37 13.05 -1.18
N ILE A 120 2.12 12.41 -2.08
CA ILE A 120 2.24 12.87 -3.47
C ILE A 120 0.88 12.89 -4.18
N LEU A 121 0.07 11.83 -4.03
CA LEU A 121 -1.26 11.78 -4.64
C LEU A 121 -2.19 12.90 -4.14
N ILE A 122 -2.15 13.19 -2.84
CA ILE A 122 -2.90 14.31 -2.26
C ILE A 122 -2.44 15.63 -2.88
N THR A 123 -1.12 15.88 -2.90
CA THR A 123 -0.55 17.11 -3.42
C THR A 123 -0.88 17.32 -4.89
N ILE A 124 -0.79 16.28 -5.73
CA ILE A 124 -1.15 16.35 -7.15
C ILE A 124 -2.62 16.73 -7.32
N ASN A 125 -3.54 16.06 -6.61
CA ASN A 125 -4.97 16.37 -6.73
C ASN A 125 -5.30 17.81 -6.29
N ILE A 126 -4.68 18.31 -5.22
CA ILE A 126 -4.87 19.69 -4.76
C ILE A 126 -4.36 20.68 -5.81
N ILE A 127 -3.13 20.51 -6.28
CA ILE A 127 -2.53 21.41 -7.27
C ILE A 127 -3.32 21.38 -8.59
N SER A 128 -3.68 20.19 -9.09
CA SER A 128 -4.50 20.06 -10.30
C SER A 128 -5.85 20.75 -10.16
N THR A 129 -6.50 20.68 -9.01
CA THR A 129 -7.77 21.40 -8.77
C THR A 129 -7.59 22.91 -8.80
N ILE A 130 -6.51 23.43 -8.18
CA ILE A 130 -6.18 24.86 -8.22
C ILE A 130 -5.94 25.32 -9.67
N ILE A 131 -5.18 24.55 -10.43
CA ILE A 131 -4.90 24.83 -11.85
C ILE A 131 -6.20 24.84 -12.66
N ILE A 132 -7.08 23.85 -12.46
CA ILE A 132 -8.36 23.77 -13.16
C ILE A 132 -9.21 25.01 -12.87
N ASN A 133 -9.38 25.38 -11.60
CA ASN A 133 -10.21 26.53 -11.23
C ASN A 133 -9.66 27.83 -11.82
N PHE A 134 -8.34 28.06 -11.70
CA PHE A 134 -7.70 29.24 -12.29
C PHE A 134 -7.86 29.28 -13.81
N GLN A 135 -7.57 28.17 -14.50
CA GLN A 135 -7.65 28.11 -15.96
C GLN A 135 -9.11 28.20 -16.45
N ALA A 136 -10.07 27.68 -15.69
CA ALA A 136 -11.48 27.79 -16.02
C ALA A 136 -11.94 29.26 -15.99
N ASP A 137 -11.57 30.00 -14.94
CA ASP A 137 -11.91 31.42 -14.81
C ASP A 137 -11.25 32.27 -15.91
N THR A 138 -10.00 31.99 -16.24
CA THR A 138 -9.25 32.73 -17.28
C THR A 138 -9.73 32.40 -18.70
N VAL A 139 -9.97 31.12 -19.02
CA VAL A 139 -10.37 30.70 -20.38
C VAL A 139 -11.83 31.02 -20.65
N PHE A 140 -12.70 30.88 -19.66
CA PHE A 140 -14.14 31.07 -19.77
C PHE A 140 -14.63 32.35 -19.07
N GLU A 141 -13.80 33.40 -19.01
CA GLU A 141 -14.15 34.70 -18.42
C GLU A 141 -15.49 35.24 -18.97
N ASN A 142 -15.73 35.07 -20.28
CA ASN A 142 -16.97 35.49 -20.95
C ASN A 142 -18.13 34.49 -20.84
N GLN A 143 -17.92 33.35 -20.19
CA GLN A 143 -18.87 32.25 -20.05
C GLN A 143 -18.90 31.73 -18.60
N PRO A 144 -19.37 32.56 -17.64
CA PRO A 144 -19.24 32.29 -16.21
C PRO A 144 -19.94 30.99 -15.78
N VAL A 145 -21.02 30.60 -16.47
CA VAL A 145 -21.73 29.33 -16.20
C VAL A 145 -20.83 28.13 -16.48
N ILE A 146 -20.06 28.15 -17.57
CA ILE A 146 -19.15 27.05 -17.94
C ILE A 146 -17.99 26.97 -16.96
N SER A 147 -17.40 28.12 -16.58
CA SER A 147 -16.36 28.14 -15.53
C SER A 147 -16.89 27.54 -14.22
N ALA A 148 -18.07 27.97 -13.77
CA ALA A 148 -18.69 27.48 -12.54
C ALA A 148 -18.95 25.96 -12.58
N CYS A 149 -19.41 25.42 -13.72
CA CYS A 149 -19.61 23.98 -13.90
C CYS A 149 -18.28 23.21 -13.78
N ILE A 150 -17.21 23.68 -14.43
CA ILE A 150 -15.89 23.04 -14.40
C ILE A 150 -15.31 23.05 -12.98
N SER A 151 -15.36 24.21 -12.31
CA SER A 151 -14.87 24.38 -10.93
C SER A 151 -15.66 23.52 -9.93
N THR A 152 -16.98 23.41 -10.13
CA THR A 152 -17.83 22.52 -9.32
C THR A 152 -17.48 21.05 -9.54
N MET A 153 -17.32 20.61 -10.80
CA MET A 153 -16.91 19.23 -11.10
C MET A 153 -15.55 18.88 -10.50
N ALA A 154 -14.57 19.77 -10.60
CA ALA A 154 -13.24 19.55 -10.02
C ALA A 154 -13.32 19.38 -8.49
N SER A 155 -14.12 20.23 -7.83
CA SER A 155 -14.35 20.17 -6.38
C SER A 155 -15.06 18.88 -5.96
N VAL A 156 -16.06 18.43 -6.73
CA VAL A 156 -16.79 17.18 -6.48
C VAL A 156 -15.90 15.95 -6.67
N LEU A 157 -14.92 15.98 -7.57
CA LEU A 157 -13.96 14.87 -7.74
C LEU A 157 -12.90 14.85 -6.62
N LEU A 158 -12.48 16.02 -6.14
CA LEU A 158 -11.49 16.15 -5.07
C LEU A 158 -11.98 15.54 -3.75
N ILE A 159 -13.22 15.83 -3.32
CA ILE A 159 -13.73 15.45 -2.00
C ILE A 159 -13.73 13.92 -1.77
N PRO A 160 -14.31 13.10 -2.66
CA PRO A 160 -14.29 11.64 -2.53
C PRO A 160 -12.88 11.06 -2.63
N SER A 161 -12.04 11.60 -3.52
CA SER A 161 -10.64 11.19 -3.67
C SER A 161 -9.87 11.43 -2.36
N PHE A 162 -10.08 12.59 -1.73
CA PHE A 162 -9.46 12.95 -0.45
C PHE A 162 -10.01 12.11 0.71
N SER A 163 -11.32 11.89 0.76
CA SER A 163 -11.97 11.03 1.76
C SER A 163 -11.45 9.60 1.68
N ALA A 164 -11.34 9.03 0.47
CA ALA A 164 -10.78 7.70 0.25
C ALA A 164 -9.32 7.60 0.70
N ILE A 165 -8.49 8.62 0.41
CA ILE A 165 -7.09 8.64 0.86
C ILE A 165 -6.99 8.82 2.39
N LEU A 166 -7.80 9.68 3.01
CA LEU A 166 -7.83 9.85 4.46
C LEU A 166 -8.32 8.58 5.16
N ASN A 167 -9.32 7.90 4.59
CA ASN A 167 -9.75 6.60 5.04
C ASN A 167 -8.61 5.59 4.93
N LYS A 168 -7.81 5.58 3.86
CA LYS A 168 -6.59 4.74 3.79
C LYS A 168 -5.58 5.09 4.88
N ILE A 169 -5.34 6.37 5.15
CA ILE A 169 -4.40 6.80 6.20
C ILE A 169 -4.92 6.39 7.59
N THR A 170 -6.23 6.41 7.81
CA THR A 170 -6.87 6.11 9.10
C THR A 170 -7.16 4.62 9.30
N GLU A 171 -7.51 3.86 8.25
CA GLU A 171 -7.60 2.39 8.27
C GLU A 171 -6.24 1.74 8.45
N VAL A 172 -5.17 2.28 7.84
CA VAL A 172 -3.79 1.86 8.16
C VAL A 172 -3.44 2.12 9.63
N LYS A 173 -4.21 2.96 10.35
CA LYS A 173 -4.01 3.27 11.76
C LYS A 173 -4.97 2.55 12.72
N LYS A 174 -6.24 2.31 12.37
CA LYS A 174 -7.27 1.86 13.33
C LYS A 174 -7.08 0.42 13.87
N PRO A 175 -6.82 -0.62 13.06
CA PRO A 175 -6.53 -1.96 13.57
C PRO A 175 -5.10 -2.06 14.13
N VAL A 176 -4.17 -1.28 13.58
CA VAL A 176 -2.72 -1.36 13.83
C VAL A 176 -2.27 -0.65 15.11
N VAL A 177 -2.96 0.43 15.51
CA VAL A 177 -2.50 1.31 16.61
C VAL A 177 -3.20 1.03 17.95
N ASN A 178 -4.41 0.45 17.95
CA ASN A 178 -5.13 0.24 19.21
C ASN A 178 -5.03 -1.20 19.74
N ASN A 179 -5.07 -2.22 18.87
CA ASN A 179 -4.99 -3.61 19.33
C ASN A 179 -3.53 -4.11 19.37
N TYR A 180 -2.76 -3.86 18.31
CA TYR A 180 -1.41 -4.42 18.17
C TYR A 180 -0.37 -3.79 19.11
N THR A 181 -0.50 -2.51 19.48
CA THR A 181 0.67 -1.69 19.88
C THR A 181 1.07 -1.79 21.34
N ASN A 182 0.16 -2.11 22.27
CA ASN A 182 0.50 -2.15 23.70
C ASN A 182 0.32 -3.53 24.34
N LEU A 183 -0.81 -4.20 24.11
CA LEU A 183 -1.08 -5.52 24.71
C LEU A 183 -0.34 -6.64 23.96
N LEU A 184 -0.49 -6.69 22.64
CA LEU A 184 0.08 -7.76 21.83
C LEU A 184 1.60 -7.65 21.70
N LYS A 185 2.20 -6.46 21.53
CA LYS A 185 3.66 -6.31 21.50
C LYS A 185 4.34 -6.75 22.82
N GLN A 186 3.74 -6.46 23.97
CA GLN A 186 4.26 -6.93 25.26
C GLN A 186 4.08 -8.44 25.44
N GLN A 187 2.94 -8.98 25.02
CA GLN A 187 2.67 -10.42 25.06
C GLN A 187 3.56 -11.20 24.08
N PHE A 188 3.62 -10.82 22.80
CA PHE A 188 4.35 -11.51 21.75
C PHE A 188 5.88 -11.51 21.90
N VAL A 189 6.49 -10.45 22.46
CA VAL A 189 7.93 -10.50 22.81
C VAL A 189 8.21 -11.57 23.87
N SER A 190 7.18 -12.06 24.55
CA SER A 190 7.27 -13.19 25.48
C SER A 190 7.15 -14.56 24.77
N PHE A 191 6.74 -14.60 23.50
CA PHE A 191 6.48 -15.83 22.73
C PHE A 191 7.35 -15.95 21.49
N LYS A 192 8.65 -16.26 21.70
CA LYS A 192 9.57 -16.64 20.62
C LYS A 192 9.02 -17.78 19.75
N ASP A 193 8.32 -18.70 20.39
CA ASP A 193 7.84 -19.95 19.81
C ASP A 193 6.34 -19.92 19.43
N LEU A 194 5.82 -18.75 19.03
CA LEU A 194 4.42 -18.55 18.63
C LEU A 194 3.86 -19.67 17.73
N PHE A 195 4.63 -20.09 16.72
CA PHE A 195 4.20 -21.09 15.76
C PHE A 195 4.39 -22.55 16.22
N LYS A 196 5.01 -22.81 17.39
CA LYS A 196 5.17 -24.18 17.92
C LYS A 196 3.86 -24.75 18.46
N SER A 197 2.99 -23.91 19.00
CA SER A 197 1.69 -24.29 19.57
C SER A 197 0.54 -24.14 18.58
N CYS A 198 0.85 -23.95 17.30
CA CYS A 198 -0.18 -23.81 16.27
C CYS A 198 -0.85 -25.16 15.99
N LYS A 199 -2.19 -25.15 15.95
CA LYS A 199 -3.01 -26.31 15.61
C LYS A 199 -3.91 -25.96 14.43
N PRO A 200 -4.03 -26.83 13.41
CA PRO A 200 -4.97 -26.59 12.33
C PRO A 200 -6.39 -26.58 12.88
N GLY A 201 -7.17 -25.57 12.47
CA GLY A 201 -8.62 -25.54 12.66
C GLY A 201 -9.30 -26.59 11.78
N GLU A 202 -10.64 -26.61 11.79
CA GLU A 202 -11.39 -27.57 10.99
C GLU A 202 -11.02 -27.47 9.51
N ASN A 203 -10.65 -28.61 8.91
CA ASN A 203 -10.29 -28.72 7.49
C ASN A 203 -9.19 -27.75 7.03
N PHE A 204 -8.32 -27.26 7.92
CA PHE A 204 -7.34 -26.19 7.63
C PHE A 204 -7.97 -24.86 7.16
N GLU A 205 -9.22 -24.56 7.51
CA GLU A 205 -9.83 -23.26 7.19
C GLU A 205 -9.02 -22.10 7.78
N PHE A 206 -8.46 -22.31 8.98
CA PHE A 206 -7.56 -21.42 9.70
C PHE A 206 -6.60 -22.24 10.58
N VAL A 207 -5.64 -21.57 11.21
CA VAL A 207 -4.75 -22.14 12.23
C VAL A 207 -4.98 -21.41 13.54
N TYR A 208 -5.12 -22.17 14.62
CA TYR A 208 -5.34 -21.67 15.98
C TYR A 208 -4.03 -21.69 16.78
N PHE A 209 -3.80 -20.64 17.57
CA PHE A 209 -2.65 -20.49 18.45
C PHE A 209 -3.10 -20.71 19.89
N SER A 210 -2.84 -21.89 20.46
CA SER A 210 -3.41 -22.27 21.76
C SER A 210 -2.99 -21.36 22.90
N ASP A 211 -1.79 -20.80 22.83
CA ASP A 211 -1.19 -20.05 23.94
C ASP A 211 -1.68 -18.59 23.99
N LEU A 212 -2.32 -18.10 22.91
CA LEU A 212 -2.69 -16.70 22.75
C LEU A 212 -4.15 -16.48 22.39
N THR A 213 -4.95 -17.55 22.27
CA THR A 213 -6.36 -17.47 21.82
C THR A 213 -6.52 -16.67 20.51
N LEU A 214 -5.54 -16.80 19.60
CA LEU A 214 -5.53 -16.14 18.29
C LEU A 214 -5.76 -17.15 17.18
N GLN A 215 -6.26 -16.68 16.04
CA GLN A 215 -6.39 -17.49 14.83
C GLN A 215 -5.81 -16.77 13.62
N SER A 216 -5.44 -17.53 12.59
CA SER A 216 -5.13 -16.95 11.27
C SER A 216 -6.43 -16.56 10.54
N LYS A 217 -6.34 -15.62 9.60
CA LYS A 217 -7.45 -15.37 8.68
C LYS A 217 -7.76 -16.60 7.83
N ARG A 218 -9.03 -16.69 7.43
CA ARG A 218 -9.53 -17.71 6.51
C ARG A 218 -9.00 -17.48 5.09
N GLY A 219 -8.83 -18.57 4.33
CA GLY A 219 -8.46 -18.52 2.90
C GLY A 219 -6.95 -18.48 2.59
N ILE A 220 -6.10 -18.34 3.62
CA ILE A 220 -4.63 -18.43 3.51
C ILE A 220 -4.21 -19.84 3.09
N PHE A 221 -4.86 -20.85 3.67
CA PHE A 221 -4.58 -22.28 3.47
C PHE A 221 -5.49 -22.90 2.40
N ILE A 222 -5.14 -24.10 1.96
CA ILE A 222 -6.02 -24.94 1.14
C ILE A 222 -6.86 -25.80 2.08
N ILE A 223 -8.18 -25.76 1.89
CA ILE A 223 -9.12 -26.53 2.70
C ILE A 223 -9.00 -28.01 2.32
N ASP A 224 -8.77 -28.87 3.31
CA ASP A 224 -8.87 -30.34 3.16
C ASP A 224 -10.15 -30.83 3.83
N SER A 225 -11.23 -30.95 3.04
CA SER A 225 -12.50 -31.51 3.52
C SER A 225 -12.41 -32.99 3.92
N THR A 226 -11.41 -33.72 3.43
CA THR A 226 -11.23 -35.14 3.67
C THR A 226 -10.32 -35.46 4.86
N LYS A 227 -9.58 -34.45 5.36
CA LYS A 227 -8.56 -34.53 6.43
C LYS A 227 -7.49 -35.61 6.22
N LYS A 228 -7.37 -36.15 5.00
CA LYS A 228 -6.53 -37.30 4.65
C LYS A 228 -5.60 -37.01 3.49
N ASN A 229 -5.70 -35.85 2.86
CA ASN A 229 -4.86 -35.54 1.72
C ASN A 229 -3.49 -35.06 2.20
N LYS A 230 -2.53 -36.00 2.24
CA LYS A 230 -1.16 -35.73 2.68
C LYS A 230 -0.52 -34.57 1.89
N LYS A 231 -0.79 -34.45 0.59
CA LYS A 231 -0.26 -33.35 -0.23
C LYS A 231 -0.77 -31.98 0.24
N ILE A 232 -2.05 -31.87 0.58
CA ILE A 232 -2.63 -30.62 1.10
C ILE A 232 -2.03 -30.28 2.46
N ASN A 233 -1.89 -31.28 3.34
CA ASN A 233 -1.28 -31.08 4.66
C ASN A 233 0.18 -30.62 4.54
N ASP A 234 0.99 -31.28 3.71
CA ASP A 234 2.39 -30.90 3.48
C ASP A 234 2.47 -29.47 2.93
N PHE A 235 1.61 -29.12 1.96
CA PHE A 235 1.53 -27.75 1.40
C PHE A 235 1.16 -26.70 2.46
N ASN A 236 0.15 -26.97 3.29
CA ASN A 236 -0.27 -26.05 4.34
C ASN A 236 0.82 -25.90 5.43
N HIS A 237 1.52 -26.98 5.77
CA HIS A 237 2.67 -26.92 6.67
C HIS A 237 3.81 -26.08 6.12
N GLU A 238 4.10 -26.19 4.82
CA GLU A 238 5.09 -25.33 4.18
C GLU A 238 4.73 -23.84 4.26
N ILE A 239 3.44 -23.48 4.17
CA ILE A 239 2.98 -22.09 4.39
C ILE A 239 3.25 -21.67 5.83
N ILE A 240 2.91 -22.51 6.81
CA ILE A 240 3.18 -22.24 8.24
C ILE A 240 4.67 -22.04 8.49
N GLU A 241 5.54 -22.85 7.88
CA GLU A 241 6.99 -22.70 8.00
C GLU A 241 7.51 -21.35 7.50
N ILE A 242 6.93 -20.81 6.42
CA ILE A 242 7.30 -19.49 5.91
C ILE A 242 7.00 -18.42 6.97
N TYR A 243 5.80 -18.44 7.55
CA TYR A 243 5.43 -17.51 8.61
C TYR A 243 6.26 -17.70 9.88
N CYS A 244 6.60 -18.94 10.24
CA CYS A 244 7.50 -19.25 11.35
C CYS A 244 8.90 -18.64 11.15
N LYS A 245 9.48 -18.76 9.95
CA LYS A 245 10.78 -18.15 9.59
C LYS A 245 10.72 -16.62 9.67
N ILE A 246 9.64 -16.01 9.18
CA ILE A 246 9.44 -14.55 9.27
C ILE A 246 9.31 -14.13 10.74
N TRP A 247 8.58 -14.88 11.56
CA TRP A 247 8.38 -14.60 12.98
C TRP A 247 9.67 -14.64 13.77
N ALA A 248 10.48 -15.69 13.57
CA ALA A 248 11.78 -15.82 14.21
C ALA A 248 12.67 -14.61 13.91
N LYS A 249 12.71 -14.15 12.65
CA LYS A 249 13.45 -12.95 12.27
C LYS A 249 12.87 -11.67 12.85
N TYR A 250 11.54 -11.57 12.95
CA TYR A 250 10.91 -10.41 13.56
C TYR A 250 11.17 -10.33 15.07
N TYR A 251 11.07 -11.46 15.76
CA TYR A 251 11.40 -11.58 17.18
C TYR A 251 12.85 -11.16 17.45
N ASP A 252 13.81 -11.65 16.67
CA ASP A 252 15.23 -11.26 16.79
C ASP A 252 15.40 -9.74 16.63
N PHE A 253 14.68 -9.14 15.67
CA PHE A 253 14.69 -7.70 15.44
C PHE A 253 14.09 -6.90 16.63
N LEU A 254 12.97 -7.35 17.20
CA LEU A 254 12.34 -6.73 18.36
C LEU A 254 13.25 -6.79 19.60
N MET A 255 13.91 -7.93 19.83
CA MET A 255 14.88 -8.07 20.92
C MET A 255 16.07 -7.14 20.73
N LEU A 256 16.60 -7.03 19.50
CA LEU A 256 17.70 -6.13 19.19
C LEU A 256 17.33 -4.65 19.41
N THR A 257 16.14 -4.24 18.95
CA THR A 257 15.68 -2.84 19.10
C THR A 257 15.37 -2.47 20.55
N LYS A 258 14.77 -3.40 21.31
CA LYS A 258 14.51 -3.24 22.75
C LYS A 258 15.81 -3.19 23.57
N ASN A 259 16.72 -4.15 23.38
CA ASN A 259 17.95 -4.24 24.18
C ASN A 259 18.92 -3.11 23.90
N GLN A 260 18.97 -2.60 22.66
CA GLN A 260 19.88 -1.53 22.26
C GLN A 260 19.21 -0.14 22.27
N ASN A 261 17.96 -0.03 22.73
CA ASN A 261 17.18 1.23 22.73
C ASN A 261 17.22 1.98 21.37
N ILE A 262 17.15 1.24 20.27
CA ILE A 262 17.31 1.81 18.93
C ILE A 262 16.02 2.54 18.53
N LYS A 263 16.02 3.86 18.71
CA LYS A 263 14.95 4.75 18.23
C LYS A 263 15.36 5.39 16.91
N SER A 264 15.40 4.60 15.83
CA SER A 264 15.75 5.09 14.48
C SER A 264 14.56 4.98 13.52
N ARG A 265 14.44 5.94 12.59
CA ARG A 265 13.41 5.91 11.52
C ARG A 265 13.47 4.62 10.69
N SER A 266 14.68 4.09 10.47
CA SER A 266 14.89 2.82 9.78
C SER A 266 14.35 1.62 10.56
N ALA A 267 14.58 1.57 11.88
CA ALA A 267 14.04 0.50 12.72
C ALA A 267 12.51 0.55 12.71
N TYR A 268 11.93 1.73 12.92
CA TYR A 268 10.47 1.92 12.85
C TYR A 268 9.89 1.50 11.48
N SER A 269 10.57 1.80 10.38
CA SER A 269 10.10 1.37 9.04
C SER A 269 10.14 -0.15 8.86
N LEU A 270 11.18 -0.83 9.37
CA LEU A 270 11.29 -2.29 9.29
C LEU A 270 10.25 -2.96 10.17
N GLU A 271 10.06 -2.46 11.39
CA GLU A 271 9.04 -2.93 12.33
C GLU A 271 7.64 -2.89 11.68
N ARG A 272 7.28 -1.77 11.05
CA ARG A 272 5.99 -1.63 10.37
C ARG A 272 5.79 -2.59 9.20
N GLU A 273 6.86 -3.03 8.55
CA GLU A 273 6.76 -4.01 7.46
C GLU A 273 6.53 -5.42 8.00
N PHE A 274 7.19 -5.80 9.08
CA PHE A 274 6.89 -7.04 9.79
C PHE A 274 5.46 -7.02 10.37
N ASP A 275 5.05 -5.91 10.99
CA ASP A 275 3.69 -5.75 11.53
C ASP A 275 2.64 -5.99 10.44
N LYS A 276 2.83 -5.42 9.24
CA LYS A 276 1.92 -5.63 8.11
C LYS A 276 1.75 -7.10 7.74
N ILE A 277 2.83 -7.89 7.77
CA ILE A 277 2.79 -9.33 7.48
C ILE A 277 1.89 -10.05 8.48
N PHE A 278 2.08 -9.81 9.78
CA PHE A 278 1.32 -10.52 10.82
C PHE A 278 -0.10 -9.99 10.99
N ILE A 279 -0.35 -8.70 10.77
CA ILE A 279 -1.71 -8.13 10.73
C ILE A 279 -2.50 -8.65 9.54
N ASN A 280 -1.82 -8.95 8.43
CA ASN A 280 -2.48 -9.58 7.31
C ASN A 280 -2.77 -11.06 7.58
N PHE A 281 -1.90 -11.75 8.31
CA PHE A 281 -2.03 -13.17 8.63
C PHE A 281 -3.01 -13.48 9.77
N LEU A 282 -3.03 -12.68 10.85
CA LEU A 282 -3.82 -12.92 12.05
C LEU A 282 -5.21 -12.27 12.00
N GLU A 283 -6.16 -12.95 12.62
CA GLU A 283 -7.51 -12.48 12.93
C GLU A 283 -7.68 -12.44 14.46
N TRP A 284 -8.26 -11.35 14.97
CA TRP A 284 -8.36 -11.03 16.40
C TRP A 284 -9.82 -10.98 16.80
#